data_AF-B0MUJ1-F1
#
_entry.id   AF-B0MUJ1-F1
#
_cell.length_a   1.000
_cell.length_b   1.000
_cell.length_c   1.000
_cell.angle_alpha   90.00
_cell.angle_beta   90.00
_cell.angle_gamma   90.00
#
_symmetry.space_group_name_H-M   'P 1'
#
loop_
_entity.id
_entity.type
_entity.pdbx_description
1 polymer ?
#
loop_
_entity_poly.entity_id
_entity_poly.type
_entity_poly.pdbx_seq_one_letter_code
_entity_poly.pdbx_strand_id
1 'polypeptide(L)'
;MLDNILKSASALGACERLDKVKNFHSLTSLFFTPQGLEFCHKNNFPPLGIFQAHKNEVSDCNMYVDCGCIRLDKRKYICLVGNTSAEIEASGVDFVHTVILMHGASATINASNYAVIKVVNISGSKVEINKDKTVIVL
;
A
#
# COMPACT_ATOMS: atom_id res chain seq x y z
N MET A 1 4.68 12.77 -18.05
CA MET A 1 5.38 11.98 -16.99
C MET A 1 4.41 11.00 -16.34
N LEU A 2 3.30 11.47 -15.78
CA LEU A 2 2.13 10.64 -15.45
C LEU A 2 1.68 9.80 -16.66
N ASP A 3 1.66 10.39 -17.86
CA ASP A 3 1.32 9.67 -19.10
C ASP A 3 2.22 8.47 -19.40
N ASN A 4 3.51 8.50 -18.99
CA ASN A 4 4.41 7.37 -19.20
C ASN A 4 4.09 6.23 -18.23
N ILE A 5 3.70 6.55 -16.99
CA ILE A 5 3.22 5.57 -16.01
C ILE A 5 1.91 4.95 -16.52
N LEU A 6 0.98 5.77 -17.02
CA LEU A 6 -0.30 5.30 -17.57
C LEU A 6 -0.10 4.45 -18.83
N LYS A 7 0.78 4.85 -19.76
CA LYS A 7 1.13 4.04 -20.94
C LYS A 7 1.75 2.70 -20.55
N SER A 8 2.67 2.70 -19.57
CA SER A 8 3.29 1.46 -19.08
C SER A 8 2.26 0.54 -18.43
N ALA A 9 1.35 1.11 -17.62
CA ALA A 9 0.27 0.34 -17.00
C ALA A 9 -0.69 -0.22 -18.04
N SER A 10 -1.08 0.57 -19.04
CA SER A 10 -1.94 0.13 -20.15
C SER A 10 -1.29 -1.00 -20.98
N ALA A 11 0.02 -0.89 -21.26
CA ALA A 11 0.77 -1.96 -21.93
C ALA A 11 0.82 -3.27 -21.13
N LEU A 12 0.70 -3.19 -19.81
CA LEU A 12 0.59 -4.34 -18.90
C LEU A 12 -0.85 -4.83 -18.71
N GLY A 13 -1.81 -4.28 -19.46
CA GLY A 13 -3.21 -4.71 -19.46
C GLY A 13 -4.09 -4.02 -18.42
N ALA A 14 -3.69 -2.86 -17.90
CA ALA A 14 -4.55 -2.08 -17.03
C ALA A 14 -5.81 -1.59 -17.79
N CYS A 15 -6.96 -1.77 -17.16
CA CYS A 15 -8.30 -1.48 -17.68
C CYS A 15 -8.67 0.03 -17.72
N GLU A 16 -9.88 0.32 -18.21
CA GLU A 16 -10.54 1.64 -18.32
C GLU A 16 -10.48 2.54 -17.07
N ARG A 17 -10.20 2.00 -15.87
CA ARG A 17 -10.02 2.84 -14.67
C ARG A 17 -8.82 3.78 -14.76
N LEU A 18 -7.85 3.52 -15.63
CA LEU A 18 -6.76 4.45 -15.91
C LEU A 18 -7.25 5.77 -16.49
N ASP A 19 -8.37 5.77 -17.24
CA ASP A 19 -8.91 6.96 -17.89
C ASP A 19 -9.45 7.99 -16.89
N LYS A 20 -9.66 7.56 -15.63
CA LYS A 20 -10.12 8.41 -14.53
C LYS A 20 -8.96 9.02 -13.73
N VAL A 21 -7.71 8.67 -14.05
CA VAL A 21 -6.53 9.20 -13.37
C VAL A 21 -6.21 10.59 -13.91
N LYS A 22 -6.35 11.60 -13.05
CA LYS A 22 -6.10 13.02 -13.38
C LYS A 22 -4.79 13.54 -12.81
N ASN A 23 -4.31 12.92 -11.74
CA ASN A 23 -3.09 13.28 -11.01
C ASN A 23 -2.57 12.09 -10.19
N PHE A 24 -1.38 12.25 -9.59
CA PHE A 24 -0.79 11.21 -8.74
C PHE A 24 -1.67 10.79 -7.57
N HIS A 25 -2.44 11.70 -6.97
CA HIS A 25 -3.38 11.34 -5.90
C HIS A 25 -4.49 10.39 -6.37
N SER A 26 -5.06 10.64 -7.55
CA SER A 26 -6.03 9.70 -8.14
C SER A 26 -5.38 8.37 -8.53
N LEU A 27 -4.11 8.38 -8.93
CA LEU A 27 -3.35 7.16 -9.21
C LEU A 27 -3.09 6.34 -7.95
N THR A 28 -2.64 6.97 -6.87
CA THR A 28 -2.39 6.30 -5.58
C THR A 28 -3.66 5.72 -4.99
N SER A 29 -4.82 6.36 -5.23
CA SER A 29 -6.11 5.82 -4.80
C SER A 29 -6.43 4.44 -5.41
N LEU A 30 -5.93 4.14 -6.61
CA LEU A 30 -6.17 2.85 -7.28
C LEU A 30 -5.53 1.68 -6.53
N PHE A 31 -4.39 1.89 -5.86
CA PHE A 31 -3.71 0.87 -5.05
C PHE A 31 -4.58 0.34 -3.92
N PHE A 32 -5.58 1.09 -3.49
CA PHE A 32 -6.49 0.69 -2.43
C PHE A 32 -7.81 0.09 -2.94
N THR A 33 -7.93 -0.09 -4.26
CA THR A 33 -9.09 -0.74 -4.89
C THR A 33 -8.78 -2.21 -5.20
N PRO A 34 -9.78 -3.12 -5.19
CA PRO A 34 -9.56 -4.53 -5.54
C PRO A 34 -8.88 -4.74 -6.89
N GLN A 35 -9.29 -3.97 -7.90
CA GLN A 35 -8.74 -4.06 -9.25
C GLN A 35 -7.30 -3.54 -9.33
N GLY A 36 -6.99 -2.41 -8.68
CA GLY A 36 -5.62 -1.91 -8.64
C GLY A 36 -4.69 -2.85 -7.87
N LEU A 37 -5.17 -3.44 -6.76
CA LEU A 37 -4.43 -4.46 -6.02
C LEU A 37 -4.11 -5.69 -6.88
N GLU A 38 -5.11 -6.24 -7.60
CA GLU A 38 -4.90 -7.38 -8.50
C GLU A 38 -3.85 -7.04 -9.57
N PHE A 39 -3.98 -5.88 -10.21
CA PHE A 39 -3.05 -5.44 -11.23
C PHE A 39 -1.61 -5.27 -10.68
N CYS A 40 -1.46 -4.61 -9.53
CA CYS A 40 -0.16 -4.39 -8.90
C CYS A 40 0.46 -5.71 -8.44
N HIS A 41 -0.34 -6.62 -7.90
CA HIS A 41 0.11 -7.95 -7.47
C HIS A 41 0.60 -8.79 -8.65
N LYS A 42 -0.12 -8.75 -9.78
CA LYS A 42 0.25 -9.53 -10.98
C LYS A 42 1.52 -9.01 -11.65
N ASN A 43 1.69 -7.69 -11.68
CA ASN A 43 2.74 -7.04 -12.48
C ASN A 43 3.90 -6.47 -11.65
N ASN A 44 3.83 -6.55 -10.32
CA ASN A 44 4.73 -5.85 -9.40
C ASN A 44 4.94 -4.36 -9.79
N PHE A 45 3.85 -3.71 -10.19
CA PHE A 45 3.85 -2.36 -10.75
C PHE A 45 3.33 -1.34 -9.74
N PRO A 46 3.81 -0.09 -9.75
CA PRO A 46 4.98 0.43 -10.47
C PRO A 46 6.29 -0.18 -9.97
N PRO A 47 7.37 -0.16 -10.77
CA PRO A 47 8.70 -0.53 -10.27
C PRO A 47 9.19 0.49 -9.23
N LEU A 48 10.09 0.05 -8.33
CA LEU A 48 10.62 0.87 -7.23
C LEU A 48 11.11 2.26 -7.65
N GLY A 49 11.82 2.36 -8.78
CA GLY A 49 12.35 3.63 -9.28
C GLY A 49 11.27 4.70 -9.54
N ILE A 50 10.04 4.28 -9.90
CA ILE A 50 8.91 5.21 -10.05
C ILE A 50 8.46 5.73 -8.69
N PHE A 51 8.37 4.87 -7.67
CA PHE A 51 8.03 5.33 -6.32
C PHE A 51 9.07 6.32 -5.78
N GLN A 52 10.35 6.04 -5.99
CA GLN A 52 11.45 6.89 -5.54
C GLN A 52 11.44 8.26 -6.21
N ALA A 53 11.24 8.29 -7.54
CA ALA A 53 11.16 9.53 -8.30
C ALA A 53 10.00 10.43 -7.85
N HIS A 54 8.93 9.84 -7.31
CA HIS A 54 7.69 10.54 -6.94
C HIS A 54 7.41 10.57 -5.44
N LYS A 55 8.39 10.24 -4.59
CA LYS A 55 8.24 10.12 -3.13
C LYS A 55 7.56 11.34 -2.49
N ASN A 56 7.92 12.54 -2.91
CA ASN A 56 7.37 13.79 -2.35
C ASN A 56 5.91 14.04 -2.76
N GLU A 57 5.48 13.52 -3.92
CA GLU A 57 4.11 13.69 -4.42
C GLU A 57 3.14 12.70 -3.76
N VAL A 58 3.67 11.58 -3.26
CA VAL A 58 2.86 10.48 -2.71
C VAL A 58 2.82 10.43 -1.18
N SER A 59 3.63 11.23 -0.49
CA SER A 59 3.76 11.22 0.97
C SER A 59 2.42 11.45 1.68
N ASP A 60 1.54 12.27 1.09
CA ASP A 60 0.24 12.61 1.66
C ASP A 60 -0.86 11.60 1.30
N CYS A 61 -0.52 10.54 0.57
CA CYS A 61 -1.47 9.55 0.04
C CYS A 61 -1.50 8.22 0.82
N ASN A 62 -1.09 8.21 2.09
CA ASN A 62 -0.87 7.00 2.90
C ASN A 62 0.15 6.03 2.29
N MET A 63 1.12 6.57 1.55
CA MET A 63 2.19 5.80 0.92
C MET A 63 3.55 6.27 1.42
N TYR A 64 4.34 5.34 1.93
CA TYR A 64 5.59 5.58 2.64
C TYR A 64 6.72 4.91 1.86
N VAL A 65 7.54 5.72 1.19
CA VAL A 65 8.60 5.26 0.28
C VAL A 65 9.96 5.59 0.89
N ASP A 66 10.83 4.60 1.08
CA ASP A 66 12.17 4.74 1.63
C ASP A 66 12.23 5.62 2.90
N CYS A 67 11.32 5.38 3.84
CA CYS A 67 11.19 6.19 5.06
C CYS A 67 12.06 5.67 6.23
N GLY A 68 12.80 4.58 6.05
CA GLY A 68 13.49 3.91 7.15
C GLY A 68 12.49 3.32 8.14
N CYS A 69 12.78 3.44 9.44
CA CYS A 69 11.90 2.94 10.49
C CYS A 69 10.88 4.00 10.91
N ILE A 70 9.59 3.69 10.78
CA ILE A 70 8.48 4.61 11.11
C ILE A 70 7.47 3.95 12.04
N ARG A 71 6.70 4.78 12.75
CA ARG A 71 5.53 4.37 13.53
C ARG A 71 4.28 5.00 12.96
N LEU A 72 3.22 4.22 12.82
CA LEU A 72 1.95 4.66 12.27
C LEU A 72 0.80 4.26 13.20
N ASP A 73 0.02 5.25 13.60
CA ASP A 73 -1.21 5.03 14.34
C ASP A 73 -2.34 4.50 13.43
N LYS A 74 -3.49 4.24 14.04
CA LYS A 74 -4.72 3.75 13.40
C LYS A 74 -5.03 4.46 12.08
N ARG A 75 -4.88 3.73 10.97
CA ARG A 75 -5.20 4.17 9.61
C ARG A 75 -5.91 3.09 8.82
N LYS A 76 -6.81 3.53 7.92
CA LYS A 76 -7.56 2.64 7.02
C LYS A 76 -6.68 2.02 5.95
N TYR A 77 -5.77 2.81 5.40
CA TYR A 77 -4.88 2.41 4.31
C TYR A 77 -3.46 2.76 4.67
N ILE A 78 -2.53 1.83 4.42
CA ILE A 78 -1.09 2.03 4.54
C ILE A 78 -0.45 1.29 3.37
N CYS A 79 0.39 1.97 2.58
CA CYS A 79 1.23 1.35 1.56
C CYS A 79 2.71 1.62 1.89
N LEU A 80 3.48 0.56 2.11
CA LEU A 80 4.89 0.62 2.44
C LEU A 80 5.71 0.17 1.24
N VAL A 81 6.73 0.96 0.90
CA VAL A 81 7.55 0.73 -0.29
C VAL A 81 9.03 0.91 0.01
N GLY A 82 9.87 0.03 -0.56
CA GLY A 82 11.32 0.21 -0.55
C GLY A 82 11.94 -0.03 0.82
N ASN A 83 12.95 0.78 1.16
CA ASN A 83 13.61 0.83 2.46
C ASN A 83 12.70 1.49 3.52
N THR A 84 11.58 0.83 3.81
CA THR A 84 10.60 1.25 4.81
C THR A 84 10.24 0.06 5.71
N SER A 85 10.38 0.26 7.01
CA SER A 85 9.93 -0.66 8.06
C SER A 85 8.95 0.07 8.96
N ALA A 86 7.72 -0.40 9.07
CA ALA A 86 6.70 0.26 9.89
C ALA A 86 6.27 -0.57 11.09
N GLU A 87 6.16 0.06 12.24
CA GLU A 87 5.38 -0.42 13.38
C GLU A 87 3.99 0.23 13.30
N ILE A 88 2.94 -0.58 13.24
CA ILE A 88 1.57 -0.14 12.91
C ILE A 88 0.62 -0.54 14.03
N GLU A 89 -0.10 0.43 14.58
CA GLU A 89 -1.21 0.18 15.51
C GLU A 89 -2.53 0.03 14.74
N ALA A 90 -3.18 -1.12 14.87
CA ALA A 90 -4.48 -1.45 14.27
C ALA A 90 -5.49 -1.79 15.36
N SER A 91 -6.57 -1.01 15.49
CA SER A 91 -7.49 -1.14 16.63
C SER A 91 -8.89 -0.63 16.31
N GLY A 92 -9.91 -1.36 16.78
CA GLY A 92 -11.31 -0.97 16.64
C GLY A 92 -11.96 -1.43 15.32
N VAL A 93 -13.22 -1.03 15.14
CA VAL A 93 -14.13 -1.61 14.13
C VAL A 93 -14.55 -0.64 13.02
N ASP A 94 -13.98 0.55 12.98
CA ASP A 94 -14.41 1.63 12.07
C ASP A 94 -14.22 1.26 10.59
N PHE A 95 -13.21 0.44 10.30
CA PHE A 95 -12.85 0.01 8.96
C PHE A 95 -11.93 -1.21 8.99
N VAL A 96 -11.80 -1.88 7.85
CA VAL A 96 -10.74 -2.87 7.62
C VAL A 96 -9.41 -2.12 7.42
N HIS A 97 -8.44 -2.41 8.27
CA HIS A 97 -7.07 -1.90 8.16
C HIS A 97 -6.36 -2.61 7.00
N THR A 98 -6.13 -1.93 5.89
CA THR A 98 -5.44 -2.51 4.73
C THR A 98 -3.98 -2.05 4.69
N VAL A 99 -3.06 -3.01 4.85
CA VAL A 99 -1.61 -2.78 4.80
C VAL A 99 -1.05 -3.45 3.55
N ILE A 100 -0.48 -2.65 2.66
CA ILE A 100 0.14 -3.10 1.40
C ILE A 100 1.65 -2.99 1.55
N LEU A 101 2.38 -4.03 1.16
CA LEU A 101 3.84 -4.04 1.16
C LEU A 101 4.38 -4.31 -0.24
N MET A 102 5.30 -3.44 -0.68
CA MET A 102 5.96 -3.54 -1.97
C MET A 102 7.47 -3.31 -1.83
N HIS A 103 8.21 -3.88 -2.78
CA HIS A 103 9.62 -3.60 -3.04
C HIS A 103 10.53 -3.65 -1.81
N GLY A 104 10.42 -4.73 -1.03
CA GLY A 104 11.28 -5.00 0.14
C GLY A 104 10.82 -4.39 1.46
N ALA A 105 9.73 -3.61 1.46
CA ALA A 105 9.21 -3.02 2.69
C ALA A 105 8.76 -4.07 3.72
N SER A 106 8.79 -3.71 5.00
CA SER A 106 8.42 -4.59 6.12
C SER A 106 7.45 -3.93 7.09
N ALA A 107 6.69 -4.75 7.82
CA ALA A 107 5.74 -4.26 8.83
C ALA A 107 5.71 -5.16 10.07
N THR A 108 5.55 -4.52 11.24
CA THR A 108 5.09 -5.14 12.48
C THR A 108 3.74 -4.52 12.83
N ILE A 109 2.68 -5.31 12.88
CA ILE A 109 1.30 -4.85 13.08
C ILE A 109 0.84 -5.28 14.47
N ASN A 110 0.59 -4.32 15.36
CA ASN A 110 0.03 -4.53 16.68
C ASN A 110 -1.49 -4.33 16.60
N ALA A 111 -2.25 -5.40 16.79
CA ALA A 111 -3.66 -5.48 16.49
C ALA A 111 -4.50 -5.78 17.74
N SER A 112 -5.57 -5.02 17.96
CA SER A 112 -6.45 -5.22 19.11
C SER A 112 -7.91 -4.79 18.87
N ASN A 113 -8.78 -5.04 19.85
CA ASN A 113 -10.14 -4.47 19.94
C ASN A 113 -11.00 -4.71 18.69
N TYR A 114 -11.15 -5.97 18.29
CA TYR A 114 -11.98 -6.41 17.16
C TYR A 114 -11.54 -5.86 15.79
N ALA A 115 -10.28 -5.43 15.67
CA ALA A 115 -9.75 -4.99 14.39
C ALA A 115 -9.80 -6.11 13.33
N VAL A 116 -10.16 -5.72 12.11
CA VAL A 116 -10.04 -6.55 10.92
C VAL A 116 -8.90 -6.01 10.08
N ILE A 117 -7.90 -6.83 9.80
CA ILE A 117 -6.70 -6.45 9.05
C ILE A 117 -6.67 -7.22 7.73
N LYS A 118 -6.42 -6.52 6.64
CA LYS A 118 -6.07 -7.09 5.34
C LYS A 118 -4.61 -6.79 5.05
N VAL A 119 -3.79 -7.83 4.94
CA VAL A 119 -2.39 -7.68 4.52
C VAL A 119 -2.27 -8.07 3.06
N VAL A 120 -1.71 -7.18 2.24
CA VAL A 120 -1.38 -7.46 0.84
C VAL A 120 0.13 -7.36 0.66
N ASN A 121 0.80 -8.51 0.62
CA ASN A 121 2.23 -8.56 0.34
C ASN A 121 2.47 -8.84 -1.14
N ILE A 122 2.80 -7.81 -1.92
CA ILE A 122 3.08 -7.94 -3.37
C ILE A 122 4.55 -8.31 -3.59
N SER A 123 5.44 -7.59 -2.91
CA SER A 123 6.89 -7.78 -3.02
C SER A 123 7.63 -7.22 -1.80
N GLY A 124 6.95 -7.13 -0.66
CA GLY A 124 7.54 -6.80 0.63
C GLY A 124 8.40 -7.94 1.19
N SER A 125 9.14 -7.64 2.25
CA SER A 125 10.02 -8.59 2.91
C SER A 125 9.31 -9.33 4.06
N LYS A 126 9.32 -8.76 5.27
CA LYS A 126 8.79 -9.38 6.49
C LYS A 126 7.49 -8.70 6.93
N VAL A 127 6.50 -9.51 7.30
CA VAL A 127 5.30 -9.07 8.02
C VAL A 127 5.18 -9.86 9.32
N GLU A 128 5.07 -9.15 10.42
CA GLU A 128 4.79 -9.70 11.75
C GLU A 128 3.47 -9.12 12.26
N ILE A 129 2.60 -9.96 12.82
CA ILE A 129 1.29 -9.53 13.31
C ILE A 129 1.11 -10.01 14.74
N ASN A 130 1.16 -9.07 15.68
CA ASN A 130 0.86 -9.27 17.08
C ASN A 130 -0.62 -8.99 17.29
N LYS A 131 -1.41 -9.98 17.69
CA LYS A 131 -2.86 -9.80 17.83
C LYS A 131 -3.44 -10.35 19.12
N ASP A 132 -4.44 -9.67 19.65
CA ASP A 132 -5.26 -10.21 20.73
C ASP A 132 -6.27 -11.28 20.21
N LYS A 133 -7.12 -11.80 21.10
CA LYS A 133 -8.09 -12.86 20.79
C LYS A 133 -9.26 -12.41 19.90
N THR A 134 -9.44 -11.12 19.71
CA THR A 134 -10.61 -10.52 19.04
C THR A 134 -10.33 -10.17 17.58
N VAL A 135 -9.07 -10.15 17.17
CA VAL A 135 -8.63 -9.71 15.84
C VAL A 135 -8.76 -10.79 14.77
N ILE A 136 -9.26 -10.36 13.61
CA ILE A 136 -9.32 -11.13 12.37
C ILE A 136 -8.29 -10.60 11.38
N VAL A 137 -7.54 -11.50 10.75
CA VAL A 137 -6.64 -11.20 9.63
C VAL A 137 -7.20 -11.89 8.39
N LEU A 138 -7.40 -11.14 7.32
CA LEU A 138 -7.89 -11.57 6.01
C LEU A 138 -6.75 -12.01 5.09
#